data_AF-A0A7X1ZP56-F1
#
_entry.id   AF-A0A7X1ZP56-F1
#
_cell.length_a   1.000
_cell.length_b   1.000
_cell.length_c   1.000
_cell.angle_alpha   90.00
_cell.angle_beta   90.00
_cell.angle_gamma   90.00
#
_symmetry.space_group_name_H-M   'P 1'
#
loop_
_entity.id
_entity.type
_entity.pdbx_description
1 polymer ?
#
loop_
_entity_poly.entity_id
_entity_poly.type
_entity_poly.pdbx_seq_one_letter_code
_entity_poly.pdbx_strand_id
1 'polypeptide(L)'
;GHIITGHVDSRGKVLLISQKKPGKRLKVSFPPELRPYFIPEGSVALNGVSLTIARLNPSSFDVELIPITLKNSNLGNLKRGDAVNVECDMIGKYVYNWISKDGR
;
A
#
# COMPACT_ATOMS: atom_id res chain seq x y z
N GLY A 1 10.19 -3.90 8.36
CA GLY A 1 9.98 -3.39 6.99
C GLY A 1 9.91 -4.55 6.03
N HIS A 2 9.90 -4.30 4.72
CA HIS A 2 10.03 -5.31 3.68
C HIS A 2 11.02 -4.81 2.61
N ILE A 3 11.27 -5.61 1.57
CA ILE A 3 12.16 -5.22 0.47
C ILE A 3 11.44 -4.19 -0.40
N ILE A 4 12.01 -2.99 -0.47
CA ILE A 4 11.54 -1.87 -1.30
C ILE A 4 12.67 -1.53 -2.27
N THR A 5 12.34 -1.52 -3.55
CA THR A 5 13.29 -1.30 -4.65
C THR A 5 13.34 0.16 -5.08
N GLY A 6 12.31 0.95 -4.76
CA GLY A 6 12.15 2.32 -5.25
C GLY A 6 11.49 2.39 -6.63
N HIS A 7 11.08 1.27 -7.20
CA HIS A 7 10.32 1.21 -8.44
C HIS A 7 8.82 1.30 -8.15
N VAL A 8 8.28 2.51 -8.33
CA VAL A 8 6.86 2.79 -8.13
C VAL A 8 6.02 2.09 -9.21
N ASP A 9 5.04 1.29 -8.80
CA ASP A 9 4.13 0.59 -9.72
C ASP A 9 2.98 1.47 -10.18
N SER A 10 2.48 2.33 -9.29
CA SER A 10 1.41 3.26 -9.62
C SER A 10 1.37 4.47 -8.71
N ARG A 11 0.64 5.50 -9.13
CA ARG A 11 0.19 6.56 -8.23
C ARG A 11 -1.22 6.26 -7.74
N GLY A 12 -1.36 6.04 -6.44
CA GLY A 12 -2.63 5.93 -5.76
C GLY A 12 -3.16 7.28 -5.31
N LYS A 13 -4.45 7.33 -4.96
CA LYS A 13 -5.10 8.52 -4.37
C LYS A 13 -5.58 8.19 -2.96
N VAL A 14 -5.37 9.10 -2.02
CA VAL A 14 -5.94 8.98 -0.67
C VAL A 14 -7.45 9.18 -0.76
N LEU A 15 -8.21 8.09 -0.62
CA LEU A 15 -9.66 8.09 -0.73
C LEU A 15 -10.34 8.52 0.58
N LEU A 16 -9.78 8.09 1.71
CA LEU A 16 -10.32 8.35 3.05
C LEU A 16 -9.20 8.39 4.09
N ILE A 17 -9.38 9.25 5.08
CA ILE A 17 -8.55 9.31 6.29
C ILE A 17 -9.50 9.19 7.48
N SER A 18 -9.36 8.11 8.25
CA SER A 18 -10.12 7.90 9.48
C SER A 18 -9.22 8.10 10.69
N GLN A 19 -9.67 8.89 11.66
CA GLN A 19 -8.96 9.05 12.93
C GLN A 19 -9.13 7.77 13.75
N LYS A 20 -8.02 7.13 14.14
CA LYS A 20 -8.03 5.91 14.97
C LYS A 20 -6.96 6.06 16.04
N LYS A 21 -7.30 6.74 17.15
CA LYS A 21 -6.33 7.05 18.21
C LYS A 21 -5.63 5.76 18.69
N PRO A 22 -4.29 5.76 18.85
CA PRO A 22 -3.38 6.91 18.76
C PRO A 22 -2.90 7.28 17.33
N GLY A 23 -3.37 6.62 16.28
CA GLY A 23 -2.95 6.80 14.89
C GLY A 23 -4.04 7.26 13.91
N LYS A 24 -3.82 6.95 12.64
CA LYS A 24 -4.75 7.20 11.53
C LYS A 24 -4.88 5.94 10.67
N ARG A 25 -6.04 5.72 10.07
CA ARG A 25 -6.21 4.74 9.00
C ARG A 25 -6.35 5.47 7.67
N LEU A 26 -5.53 5.10 6.69
CA LEU A 26 -5.62 5.63 5.33
C LEU A 26 -6.22 4.58 4.42
N LYS A 27 -7.13 4.99 3.54
CA LYS A 27 -7.56 4.21 2.39
C LYS A 27 -6.93 4.80 1.13
N VAL A 28 -6.24 3.96 0.36
CA VAL A 28 -5.52 4.37 -0.85
C VAL A 28 -6.03 3.57 -2.04
N SER A 29 -6.28 4.22 -3.17
CA SER A 29 -6.64 3.56 -4.43
C SER A 29 -5.42 3.01 -5.15
N PHE A 30 -5.63 2.01 -6.01
CA PHE A 30 -4.65 1.54 -6.97
C PHE A 30 -5.37 1.03 -8.24
N PRO A 31 -4.69 1.00 -9.41
CA PRO A 31 -5.26 0.43 -10.63
C PRO A 31 -5.64 -1.04 -10.43
N PRO A 32 -6.88 -1.48 -10.76
CA PRO A 32 -7.34 -2.85 -10.51
C PRO A 32 -6.42 -3.96 -11.06
N GLU A 33 -5.65 -3.66 -12.10
CA GLU A 33 -4.68 -4.56 -12.74
C GLU A 33 -3.54 -4.97 -11.79
N LEU A 34 -3.24 -4.14 -10.78
CA LEU A 34 -2.24 -4.45 -9.75
C LEU A 34 -2.78 -5.35 -8.64
N ARG A 35 -4.10 -5.59 -8.57
CA ARG A 35 -4.74 -6.39 -7.52
C ARG A 35 -4.07 -7.74 -7.24
N PRO A 36 -3.58 -8.51 -8.24
CA PRO A 36 -2.94 -9.79 -7.99
C PRO A 36 -1.62 -9.70 -7.21
N TYR A 37 -0.96 -8.54 -7.19
CA TYR A 37 0.30 -8.32 -6.48
C TYR A 37 0.11 -7.95 -5.01
N PHE A 38 -1.12 -7.64 -4.59
CA PHE A 38 -1.44 -7.33 -3.20
C PHE A 38 -1.86 -8.59 -2.44
N ILE A 39 -1.24 -8.78 -1.29
CA ILE A 39 -1.51 -9.91 -0.39
C ILE A 39 -2.31 -9.38 0.80
N PRO A 40 -3.46 -9.97 1.17
CA PRO A 40 -4.16 -9.63 2.42
C PRO A 40 -3.20 -9.75 3.61
N GLU A 41 -3.16 -8.74 4.49
CA GLU A 41 -2.22 -8.68 5.63
C GLU A 41 -0.74 -8.64 5.24
N GLY A 42 -0.44 -8.56 3.93
CA GLY A 42 0.90 -8.42 3.40
C GLY A 42 1.45 -6.99 3.45
N SER A 43 2.63 -6.81 2.88
CA SER A 43 3.32 -5.53 2.85
C SER A 43 2.97 -4.70 1.61
N VAL A 44 3.01 -3.38 1.77
CA VAL A 44 2.95 -2.39 0.69
C VAL A 44 3.82 -1.19 1.07
N ALA A 45 4.45 -0.56 0.08
CA ALA A 45 5.13 0.72 0.32
C ALA A 45 4.28 1.90 -0.17
N LEU A 46 4.11 2.89 0.70
CA LEU A 46 3.51 4.20 0.37
C LEU A 46 4.56 5.28 0.53
N ASN A 47 4.88 6.01 -0.55
CA ASN A 47 5.96 7.01 -0.57
C ASN A 47 7.27 6.47 0.04
N GLY A 48 7.60 5.19 -0.22
CA GLY A 48 8.79 4.52 0.33
C GLY A 48 8.67 4.04 1.79
N VAL A 49 7.52 4.24 2.45
CA VAL A 49 7.28 3.74 3.81
C VAL A 49 6.63 2.37 3.75
N SER A 50 7.31 1.36 4.31
CA SER A 50 6.77 0.01 4.48
C SER A 50 5.59 0.00 5.45
N LEU A 51 4.44 -0.51 5.01
CA LEU A 51 3.21 -0.62 5.79
C LEU A 51 2.57 -1.99 5.61
N THR A 52 1.72 -2.38 6.58
CA THR A 52 0.91 -3.59 6.52
C THR A 52 -0.48 -3.26 6.00
N ILE A 53 -0.99 -4.05 5.07
CA ILE A 53 -2.34 -3.93 4.53
C ILE A 53 -3.34 -4.41 5.58
N ALA A 54 -4.11 -3.48 6.13
CA ALA A 54 -5.12 -3.77 7.14
C ALA A 54 -6.47 -4.21 6.53
N ARG A 55 -6.71 -3.87 5.25
CA ARG A 55 -7.86 -4.35 4.46
C ARG A 55 -7.52 -4.25 2.99
N LEU A 56 -7.85 -5.27 2.21
CA LEU A 56 -7.66 -5.28 0.77
C LEU A 56 -9.01 -5.37 0.05
N ASN A 57 -9.24 -4.48 -0.92
CA ASN A 57 -10.43 -4.44 -1.77
C ASN A 57 -9.99 -4.53 -3.25
N PRO A 58 -10.91 -4.60 -4.23
CA PRO A 58 -10.54 -4.78 -5.65
C PRO A 58 -9.62 -3.70 -6.23
N SER A 59 -9.78 -2.44 -5.81
CA SER A 59 -9.04 -1.28 -6.33
C SER A 59 -8.61 -0.30 -5.24
N SER A 60 -8.58 -0.75 -3.98
CA SER A 60 -8.11 0.04 -2.85
C SER A 60 -7.67 -0.83 -1.69
N PHE A 61 -6.80 -0.32 -0.85
CA PHE A 61 -6.41 -0.96 0.41
C PHE A 61 -6.41 0.05 1.55
N ASP A 62 -6.51 -0.46 2.77
CA ASP A 62 -6.38 0.31 4.00
C ASP A 62 -5.03 0.00 4.66
N VAL A 63 -4.40 1.01 5.26
CA VAL A 63 -3.20 0.88 6.10
C VAL A 63 -3.40 1.62 7.42
N GLU A 64 -2.79 1.12 8.49
CA GLU A 64 -2.73 1.82 9.77
C GLU A 64 -1.40 2.56 9.92
N LEU A 65 -1.49 3.84 10.28
CA LEU A 65 -0.33 4.68 10.57
C LEU A 65 -0.26 4.90 12.08
N ILE A 66 0.80 4.40 12.70
CA ILE A 66 1.10 4.60 14.11
C ILE A 66 1.77 5.97 14.34
N PRO A 67 1.76 6.51 15.58
CA PRO A 67 2.27 7.86 15.89
C PRO A 67 3.68 8.13 15.37
N ILE A 68 4.60 7.17 15.52
CA ILE A 68 5.99 7.34 15.08
C ILE A 68 6.10 7.46 13.55
N THR A 69 5.30 6.68 12.80
CA THR A 69 5.22 6.77 11.34
C THR A 69 4.63 8.10 10.89
N LEU A 70 3.58 8.57 11.58
CA LEU A 70 2.98 9.87 11.31
C LEU A 70 3.96 11.04 11.52
N LYS A 71 4.80 10.95 12.57
CA LYS A 71 5.78 11.98 12.91
C LYS A 71 7.00 11.99 11.98
N ASN A 72 7.46 10.81 11.56
CA ASN A 72 8.72 10.64 10.86
C ASN A 72 8.57 10.39 9.34
N SER A 73 7.40 10.65 8.76
CA SER A 73 7.18 10.52 7.31
C SER A 73 6.26 11.61 6.78
N ASN A 74 6.24 11.78 5.46
CA ASN A 74 5.30 12.69 4.81
C ASN A 74 3.83 12.24 4.90
N LEU A 75 3.58 10.98 5.32
CA LEU A 75 2.24 10.41 5.38
C LEU A 75 1.35 11.08 6.45
N GLY A 76 1.96 11.69 7.47
CA GLY A 76 1.22 12.40 8.52
C GLY A 76 0.45 13.62 8.04
N ASN A 77 0.94 14.24 6.95
CA ASN A 77 0.43 15.49 6.38
C ASN A 77 -0.54 15.27 5.21
N LEU A 78 -0.73 14.02 4.78
CA LEU A 78 -1.64 13.69 3.69
C LEU A 78 -3.07 14.10 4.00
N LYS A 79 -3.76 14.58 2.96
CA LYS A 79 -5.17 14.90 2.94
C LYS A 79 -5.90 13.99 1.96
N ARG A 80 -7.22 13.92 2.11
CA ARG A 80 -8.05 13.23 1.12
C ARG A 80 -7.85 13.89 -0.24
N GLY A 81 -7.59 13.08 -1.25
CA GLY A 81 -7.35 13.52 -2.62
C GLY A 81 -5.88 13.60 -3.02
N ASP A 82 -4.96 13.58 -2.05
CA ASP A 82 -3.53 13.60 -2.34
C ASP A 82 -3.11 12.32 -3.08
N ALA A 83 -2.14 12.48 -3.98
CA ALA A 83 -1.53 11.37 -4.69
C ALA A 83 -0.34 10.82 -3.91
N VAL A 84 -0.24 9.49 -3.87
CA VAL A 84 0.84 8.76 -3.18
C VAL A 84 1.46 7.75 -4.13
N ASN A 85 2.77 7.54 -4.00
CA ASN A 85 3.46 6.48 -4.74
C ASN A 85 3.18 5.14 -4.07
N VAL A 86 2.75 4.16 -4.86
CA VAL A 86 2.44 2.80 -4.41
C VAL A 86 3.43 1.84 -5.07
N GLU A 87 4.13 1.09 -4.24
CA GLU A 87 5.00 -0.02 -4.66
C GLU A 87 4.51 -1.30 -3.99
N CYS A 88 4.22 -2.32 -4.80
CA CYS A 88 3.74 -3.62 -4.35
C CYS A 88 4.91 -4.48 -3.88
N ASP A 89 4.63 -5.45 -3.00
CA ASP A 89 5.65 -6.36 -2.51
C ASP A 89 6.29 -7.17 -3.65
N MET A 90 7.62 -7.11 -3.72
CA MET A 90 8.42 -7.84 -4.70
C MET A 90 8.15 -9.35 -4.63
N ILE A 91 7.95 -9.91 -3.44
CA ILE A 91 7.64 -11.33 -3.27
C ILE A 91 6.29 -11.66 -3.93
N GLY A 92 5.29 -10.80 -3.75
CA GLY A 92 3.97 -10.96 -4.39
C GLY A 92 4.06 -10.98 -5.91
N LYS A 93 4.88 -10.11 -6.51
CA LYS A 93 5.11 -10.08 -7.96
C LYS A 93 5.78 -11.37 -8.45
N TYR A 94 6.82 -11.84 -7.77
CA TYR A 94 7.52 -13.06 -8.17
C TYR A 94 6.62 -14.30 -8.06
N VAL A 95 5.89 -14.45 -6.96
CA VAL A 95 4.97 -15.57 -6.75
C VAL A 95 3.86 -15.55 -7.81
N TYR A 96 3.23 -14.39 -8.04
CA TYR A 96 2.18 -14.28 -9.06
C TYR A 96 2.71 -14.58 -10.46
N ASN A 97 3.87 -14.03 -10.83
CA ASN A 97 4.48 -14.29 -12.13
C ASN A 97 4.90 -15.76 -12.31
N TRP A 98 5.35 -16.42 -11.25
CA TRP A 98 5.68 -17.84 -11.28
C TRP A 98 4.43 -18.69 -11.53
N ILE A 99 3.38 -18.48 -10.74
CA ILE A 99 2.11 -19.22 -10.88
C ILE A 99 1.46 -18.93 -12.24
N SER A 100 1.48 -17.69 -12.70
CA SER A 100 0.84 -17.28 -13.97
C SER A 100 1.54 -17.85 -15.22
N LYS A 101 2.84 -18.16 -15.12
CA LYS A 101 3.60 -18.80 -16.20
C LYS A 101 3.37 -20.31 -16.26
N ASP A 102 3.07 -20.94 -15.13
CA ASP A 102 2.92 -22.39 -15.02
C ASP A 102 1.54 -22.90 -15.50
N GLY A 103 0.63 -22.03 -15.95
CA GLY A 103 -0.50 -22.41 -16.81
C GLY A 103 -1.34 -23.59 -16.30
N ARG A 104 -1.53 -23.68 -14.98
CA ARG A 104 -2.65 -24.38 -14.34
C ARG A 104 -3.61 -23.34 -13.77
#